data_AF-A0A016BXI2-F1
#
_entry.id   AF-A0A016BXI2-F1
#
_cell.length_a   1.000
_cell.length_b   1.000
_cell.length_c   1.000
_cell.angle_alpha   90.00
_cell.angle_beta   90.00
_cell.angle_gamma   90.00
#
_symmetry.space_group_name_H-M   'P 1'
#
loop_
_entity.id
_entity.type
_entity.pdbx_description
1 polymer ?
#
loop_
_entity_poly.entity_id
_entity_poly.type
_entity_poly.pdbx_seq_one_letter_code
_entity_poly.pdbx_strand_id
1 'polypeptide(L)'
;MKDKNMDMTLLTFDSDYERLVSNISSLWDHAKSKAISAINTELLEANWQIGRHIVEFEQEGKERAQYGKQLLVNLSKDLTIKRGKGFSRSNLNYMRKLYVAFPIVEV
;
A
#
# COMPACT_ATOMS: atom_id res chain seq x y z
N MET A 1 48.17 42.16 -5.86
CA MET A 1 47.08 41.47 -6.57
C MET A 1 46.78 40.21 -5.76
N LYS A 2 45.66 40.18 -5.01
CA LYS A 2 45.18 38.95 -4.36
C LYS A 2 44.26 38.24 -5.36
N ASP A 3 44.50 36.95 -5.55
CA ASP A 3 43.98 36.14 -6.63
C ASP A 3 42.44 36.00 -6.59
N LYS A 4 41.76 36.59 -7.58
CA LYS A 4 40.31 36.43 -7.84
C LYS A 4 39.89 34.98 -8.09
N ASN A 5 40.83 34.08 -8.36
CA ASN A 5 40.55 32.68 -8.69
C ASN A 5 40.28 31.79 -7.48
N MET A 6 40.70 32.18 -6.27
CA MET A 6 40.50 31.36 -5.06
C MET A 6 39.10 31.51 -4.46
N ASP A 7 38.43 32.64 -4.74
CA ASP A 7 37.07 32.97 -4.30
C ASP A 7 35.99 32.24 -5.13
N MET A 8 36.23 32.09 -6.44
CA MET A 8 35.33 31.36 -7.36
C MET A 8 35.21 29.87 -7.03
N THR A 9 36.30 29.21 -6.63
CA THR A 9 36.33 27.75 -6.38
C THR A 9 35.56 27.35 -5.11
N LEU A 10 35.48 28.23 -4.10
CA LEU A 10 34.73 27.99 -2.87
C LEU A 10 33.22 28.19 -3.07
N LEU A 11 32.82 29.20 -3.85
CA LEU A 11 31.43 29.43 -4.25
C LEU A 11 30.89 28.31 -5.16
N THR A 12 31.73 27.74 -6.03
CA THR A 12 31.31 26.61 -6.89
C THR A 12 31.15 25.32 -6.12
N PHE A 13 32.01 25.05 -5.12
CA PHE A 13 31.93 23.82 -4.33
C PHE A 13 30.64 23.75 -3.52
N ASP A 14 30.20 24.87 -2.96
CA ASP A 14 28.91 24.97 -2.26
C ASP A 14 27.75 24.70 -3.24
N SER A 15 27.78 25.29 -4.43
CA SER A 15 26.72 25.10 -5.44
C SER A 15 26.68 23.68 -6.04
N ASP A 16 27.84 23.06 -6.28
CA ASP A 16 27.93 21.69 -6.80
C ASP A 16 27.53 20.68 -5.73
N TYR A 17 27.90 20.92 -4.48
CA TYR A 17 27.48 20.11 -3.35
C TYR A 17 25.97 20.25 -3.06
N GLU A 18 25.41 21.47 -3.06
CA GLU A 18 23.97 21.71 -2.96
C GLU A 18 23.21 21.01 -4.10
N ARG A 19 23.74 21.05 -5.32
CA ARG A 19 23.17 20.34 -6.46
C ARG A 19 23.25 18.82 -6.28
N LEU A 20 24.35 18.29 -5.76
CA LEU A 20 24.47 16.87 -5.43
C LEU A 20 23.44 16.46 -4.37
N VAL A 21 23.31 17.22 -3.29
CA VAL A 21 22.30 16.99 -2.24
C VAL A 21 20.90 17.02 -2.85
N SER A 22 20.57 18.03 -3.66
CA SER A 22 19.27 18.14 -4.32
C SER A 22 18.97 16.95 -5.24
N ASN A 23 19.96 16.51 -6.02
CA ASN A 23 19.83 15.34 -6.90
C ASN A 23 19.59 14.05 -6.10
N ILE A 24 20.35 13.84 -5.01
CA ILE A 24 20.20 12.66 -4.14
C ILE A 24 18.83 12.67 -3.46
N SER A 25 18.41 13.82 -2.90
CA SER A 25 17.09 13.99 -2.29
C SER A 25 15.96 13.71 -3.28
N SER A 26 16.06 14.26 -4.49
CA SER A 26 15.06 14.02 -5.55
C SER A 26 14.99 12.54 -5.95
N LEU A 27 16.15 11.89 -6.13
CA LEU A 27 16.21 10.45 -6.41
C LEU A 27 15.54 9.64 -5.29
N TRP A 28 15.82 9.98 -4.02
CA TRP A 28 15.24 9.32 -2.86
C TRP A 28 13.72 9.48 -2.80
N ASP A 29 13.21 10.70 -2.98
CA ASP A 29 11.77 10.98 -2.95
C ASP A 29 11.03 10.26 -4.08
N HIS A 30 11.61 10.23 -5.28
CA HIS A 30 11.08 9.47 -6.41
C HIS A 30 11.07 7.96 -6.13
N ALA A 31 12.16 7.40 -5.59
CA ALA A 31 12.24 5.98 -5.26
C ALA A 31 11.22 5.61 -4.17
N LYS A 32 11.11 6.42 -3.12
CA LYS A 32 10.14 6.24 -2.03
C LYS A 32 8.71 6.31 -2.54
N SER A 33 8.38 7.30 -3.37
CA SER A 33 7.05 7.45 -3.96
C SER A 33 6.68 6.25 -4.81
N LYS A 34 7.59 5.77 -5.68
CA LYS A 34 7.39 4.55 -6.47
C LYS A 34 7.15 3.33 -5.61
N ALA A 35 7.95 3.14 -4.55
CA ALA A 35 7.79 2.00 -3.64
C ALA A 35 6.42 2.02 -2.94
N ILE A 36 6.00 3.18 -2.43
CA ILE A 36 4.68 3.36 -1.81
C ILE A 36 3.56 3.08 -2.81
N SER A 37 3.68 3.60 -4.04
CA SER A 37 2.68 3.36 -5.09
C SER A 37 2.55 1.88 -5.42
N ALA A 38 3.67 1.18 -5.61
CA ALA A 38 3.66 -0.25 -5.89
C ALA A 38 3.01 -1.06 -4.75
N ILE A 39 3.37 -0.75 -3.50
CA ILE A 39 2.76 -1.38 -2.33
C ILE A 39 1.25 -1.11 -2.28
N ASN A 40 0.82 0.13 -2.52
CA ASN A 40 -0.59 0.49 -2.51
C ASN A 40 -1.39 -0.24 -3.59
N THR A 41 -0.83 -0.41 -4.79
CA THR A 41 -1.44 -1.19 -5.87
C THR A 41 -1.63 -2.64 -5.45
N GLU A 42 -0.59 -3.28 -4.94
CA GLU A 42 -0.67 -4.68 -4.47
C GLU A 42 -1.64 -4.86 -3.30
N LEU A 43 -1.68 -3.91 -2.36
CA LEU A 43 -2.63 -3.94 -1.25
C LEU A 43 -4.08 -3.75 -1.71
N LEU A 44 -4.32 -2.88 -2.71
CA LEU A 44 -5.65 -2.68 -3.27
C LEU A 44 -6.14 -3.98 -3.93
N GLU A 45 -5.30 -4.61 -4.75
CA GLU A 45 -5.60 -5.87 -5.41
C GLU A 45 -5.84 -6.99 -4.40
N ALA A 46 -4.97 -7.14 -3.40
CA ALA A 46 -5.14 -8.13 -2.34
C ALA A 46 -6.45 -7.94 -1.57
N ASN A 47 -6.79 -6.68 -1.22
CA ASN A 47 -8.05 -6.37 -0.54
C ASN A 47 -9.26 -6.72 -1.39
N TRP A 48 -9.18 -6.47 -2.70
CA TRP A 48 -10.23 -6.82 -3.65
C TRP A 48 -10.41 -8.33 -3.78
N GLN A 49 -9.31 -9.09 -3.95
CA GLN A 49 -9.32 -10.55 -4.04
C GLN A 49 -9.82 -11.21 -2.74
N ILE A 50 -9.48 -10.67 -1.57
CA ILE A 50 -10.04 -11.12 -0.29
C ILE A 50 -11.56 -10.92 -0.29
N GLY A 51 -12.03 -9.76 -0.75
CA GLY A 51 -13.46 -9.49 -0.91
C GLY A 51 -14.16 -10.49 -1.81
N ARG A 52 -13.53 -10.83 -2.94
CA ARG A 52 -13.99 -11.86 -3.88
C ARG A 52 -14.16 -13.21 -3.21
N HIS A 53 -13.13 -13.71 -2.53
CA HIS A 53 -13.19 -14.98 -1.83
C HIS A 53 -14.28 -15.03 -0.75
N ILE A 54 -14.51 -13.92 -0.03
CA ILE A 54 -15.60 -13.84 0.95
C ILE A 54 -16.95 -13.98 0.25
N VAL A 55 -17.18 -13.27 -0.86
CA VAL A 55 -18.46 -13.29 -1.58
C VAL A 55 -18.70 -14.61 -2.30
N GLU A 56 -17.69 -15.16 -2.97
CA GLU A 56 -17.76 -16.49 -3.60
C GLU A 56 -18.10 -17.56 -2.54
N PHE A 57 -17.45 -17.53 -1.37
CA PHE A 57 -17.76 -18.45 -0.26
C PHE A 57 -19.20 -18.27 0.27
N GLU A 58 -19.70 -17.04 0.36
CA GLU A 58 -21.10 -16.76 0.73
C GLU A 58 -22.10 -17.32 -0.31
N GLN A 59 -21.73 -17.32 -1.60
CA GLN A 59 -22.58 -17.73 -2.73
C GLN A 59 -22.56 -19.25 -3.00
N GLU A 60 -21.41 -19.91 -2.93
CA GLU A 60 -21.23 -21.34 -3.26
C GLU A 60 -21.87 -22.30 -2.26
N GLY A 61 -22.31 -21.79 -1.11
CA GLY A 61 -23.16 -22.56 -0.23
C GLY A 61 -23.38 -21.92 1.13
N LYS A 62 -24.67 -21.64 1.40
CA LYS A 62 -25.29 -21.55 2.74
C LYS A 62 -25.30 -20.16 3.40
N GLU A 63 -26.34 -19.41 3.02
CA GLU A 63 -27.21 -18.72 3.99
C GLU A 63 -27.75 -19.68 5.10
N ARG A 64 -27.51 -20.99 5.00
CA ARG A 64 -27.96 -22.02 5.95
C ARG A 64 -27.06 -22.07 7.19
N ALA A 65 -27.41 -21.20 8.13
CA ALA A 65 -27.44 -21.43 9.57
C ALA A 65 -26.13 -21.64 10.38
N GLN A 66 -25.00 -22.05 9.79
CA GLN A 66 -23.80 -22.38 10.60
C GLN A 66 -22.69 -21.32 10.59
N TYR A 67 -22.45 -20.64 9.45
CA TYR A 67 -21.37 -19.64 9.32
C TYR A 67 -21.85 -18.22 8.99
N GLY A 68 -23.06 -18.03 8.45
CA GLY A 68 -23.51 -16.74 7.87
C GLY A 68 -23.27 -15.50 8.75
N LYS A 69 -23.86 -15.44 9.95
CA LYS A 69 -23.70 -14.27 10.85
C LYS A 69 -22.30 -14.13 11.46
N GLN A 70 -21.50 -15.20 11.44
CA GLN A 70 -20.24 -15.29 12.18
C GLN A 70 -19.00 -15.36 11.28
N LEU A 71 -19.16 -15.47 9.96
CA LEU A 71 -18.06 -15.67 9.01
C LEU A 71 -16.97 -14.62 9.18
N LEU A 72 -17.32 -13.34 9.10
CA LEU A 72 -16.36 -12.24 9.27
C LEU A 72 -15.73 -12.20 10.66
N VAL A 73 -16.42 -12.70 11.69
CA VAL A 73 -15.86 -12.78 13.04
C VAL A 73 -14.84 -13.92 13.13
N ASN A 74 -15.14 -15.07 12.56
CA ASN A 74 -14.23 -16.22 12.53
C ASN A 74 -12.99 -15.89 11.69
N LEU A 75 -13.18 -15.34 10.48
CA LEU A 75 -12.09 -14.85 9.64
C LEU A 75 -11.25 -13.81 10.38
N SER A 76 -11.87 -12.88 11.10
CA SER A 76 -11.12 -11.88 11.84
C SER A 76 -10.23 -12.52 12.91
N LYS A 77 -10.75 -13.47 13.68
CA LYS A 77 -9.96 -14.20 14.69
C LYS A 77 -8.83 -14.99 14.03
N ASP A 78 -9.15 -15.84 13.07
CA ASP A 78 -8.21 -16.78 12.47
C ASP A 78 -7.11 -16.08 11.69
N LEU A 79 -7.47 -15.05 10.90
CA LEU A 79 -6.50 -14.28 10.13
C LEU A 79 -5.67 -13.36 11.01
N THR A 80 -6.23 -12.80 12.09
CA THR A 80 -5.42 -12.02 13.04
C THR A 80 -4.41 -12.90 13.75
N ILE A 81 -4.76 -14.14 14.11
CA ILE A 81 -3.82 -15.10 14.69
C ILE A 81 -2.72 -15.47 13.68
N LYS A 82 -3.08 -15.73 12.41
CA LYS A 82 -2.14 -16.21 11.40
C LYS A 82 -1.26 -15.11 10.80
N ARG A 83 -1.77 -13.89 10.67
CA ARG A 83 -1.16 -12.80 9.89
C ARG A 83 -0.98 -11.50 10.67
N GLY A 84 -1.57 -11.37 11.84
CA GLY A 84 -1.47 -10.19 12.68
C GLY A 84 -2.46 -9.08 12.31
N LYS A 85 -2.03 -7.83 12.43
CA LYS A 85 -2.88 -6.65 12.23
C LYS A 85 -3.36 -6.55 10.77
N GLY A 86 -4.51 -5.90 10.57
CA GLY A 86 -5.11 -5.71 9.24
C GLY A 86 -6.32 -6.61 8.96
N PHE A 87 -6.60 -7.62 9.80
CA PHE A 87 -7.73 -8.54 9.60
C PHE A 87 -8.83 -8.36 10.65
N SER A 88 -9.15 -7.11 10.98
CA SER A 88 -10.32 -6.84 11.83
C SER A 88 -11.62 -7.16 11.09
N ARG A 89 -12.69 -7.47 11.84
CA ARG A 89 -14.03 -7.70 11.26
C ARG A 89 -14.45 -6.55 10.33
N SER A 90 -14.19 -5.31 10.75
CA SER A 90 -14.52 -4.13 9.95
C SER A 90 -13.71 -4.07 8.66
N ASN A 91 -12.41 -4.39 8.71
CA ASN A 91 -11.57 -4.37 7.51
C ASN A 91 -11.99 -5.45 6.50
N LEU A 92 -12.29 -6.66 6.98
CA LEU A 92 -12.83 -7.74 6.15
C LEU A 92 -14.17 -7.36 5.52
N ASN A 93 -15.03 -6.65 6.26
CA ASN A 93 -16.28 -6.13 5.69
C ASN A 93 -16.03 -5.05 4.63
N TYR A 94 -15.01 -4.21 4.78
CA TYR A 94 -14.63 -3.24 3.74
C TYR A 94 -14.08 -3.92 2.48
N MET A 95 -13.21 -4.93 2.63
CA MET A 95 -12.73 -5.76 1.52
C MET A 95 -13.90 -6.41 0.77
N ARG A 96 -14.85 -7.00 1.51
CA ARG A 96 -16.08 -7.57 0.95
C ARG A 96 -16.89 -6.52 0.17
N LYS A 97 -17.11 -5.34 0.75
CA LYS A 97 -17.82 -4.23 0.09
C LYS A 97 -17.08 -3.71 -1.14
N LEU A 98 -15.75 -3.67 -1.11
CA LEU A 98 -14.92 -3.25 -2.23
C LEU A 98 -15.18 -4.14 -3.44
N TYR A 99 -15.13 -5.47 -3.26
CA TYR A 99 -15.44 -6.41 -4.33
C TYR A 99 -16.88 -6.26 -4.85
N VAL A 100 -17.86 -6.18 -3.94
CA VAL A 100 -19.28 -6.01 -4.33
C VAL A 100 -19.51 -4.71 -5.12
N ALA A 101 -18.83 -3.63 -4.76
CA ALA A 101 -18.96 -2.34 -5.44
C ALA A 101 -18.25 -2.32 -6.81
N PHE A 102 -17.17 -3.10 -6.97
CA PHE A 102 -16.34 -3.12 -8.17
C PHE A 102 -16.05 -4.55 -8.64
N PRO A 103 -17.05 -5.33 -9.09
CA PRO A 103 -16.88 -6.76 -9.39
C PRO A 103 -16.02 -7.04 -10.64
N ILE A 104 -15.74 -6.02 -11.46
CA ILE A 104 -14.84 -6.09 -12.60
C ILE A 104 -13.73 -5.08 -12.31
N VAL A 105 -12.56 -5.57 -11.92
CA VAL A 105 -11.33 -4.77 -11.93
C VAL A 105 -10.61 -5.14 -13.23
N GLU A 106 -10.71 -4.27 -14.23
CA GLU A 106 -9.72 -4.26 -15.31
C GLU A 106 -8.47 -3.60 -14.76
N VAL A 107 -7.38 -4.38 -14.65
CA VAL A 107 -6.03 -3.89 -14.35
C VAL A 107 -5.30 -3.64 -15.66
#